data_AF-A0A453M3S3-F1
#
_entry.id   AF-A0A453M3S3-F1
#
_cell.length_a   1.000
_cell.length_b   1.000
_cell.length_c   1.000
_cell.angle_alpha   90.00
_cell.angle_beta   90.00
_cell.angle_gamma   90.00
#
_symmetry.space_group_name_H-M   'P 1'
#
loop_
_entity.id
_entity.type
_entity.pdbx_description
1 polymer ?
#
loop_
_entity_poly.entity_id
_entity_poly.type
_entity_poly.pdbx_seq_one_letter_code
_entity_poly.pdbx_strand_id
1 'polypeptide(L)'
;MDWVLFLISAVLGLVTLVGSLEMPKADIWVVTAIVSGLVGYCAKTYFTFQANMVTYQNLITKSMYDKQLDSGKGTLLHLCDDVIQQEVKEVIVSYYILMEQGKATIQDLDSRCEQLIKEEFGVECNFDVVDAVKKLEKLGIVSRDSIGRIICVPLKRANEIIGTTTEEMVMRAQQAPAGS
;
A
#
# COMPACT_ATOMS: atom_id res chain seq x y z
N MET A 1 30.41 9.32 23.13
CA MET A 1 31.55 9.08 24.05
C MET A 1 32.89 9.35 23.35
N ASP A 2 33.01 9.06 22.06
CA ASP A 2 34.28 9.19 21.30
C ASP A 2 34.80 10.63 21.10
N TRP A 3 33.93 11.61 20.92
CA TRP A 3 34.34 13.02 20.72
C TRP A 3 34.97 13.66 21.98
N VAL A 4 34.56 13.20 23.16
CA VAL A 4 35.15 13.62 24.44
C VAL A 4 36.53 12.98 24.63
N LEU A 5 36.68 11.68 24.31
CA LEU A 5 37.97 11.00 24.31
C LEU A 5 38.94 11.62 23.28
N PHE A 6 38.43 12.03 22.12
CA PHE A 6 39.21 12.75 21.10
C PHE A 6 39.75 14.06 21.66
N LEU A 7 38.89 14.90 22.25
CA LEU A 7 39.31 16.16 22.87
C LEU A 7 40.33 15.95 23.98
N ILE A 8 40.14 14.95 24.84
CA ILE A 8 41.09 14.61 25.91
C ILE A 8 42.44 14.17 25.33
N SER A 9 42.44 13.30 24.31
CA SER A 9 43.66 12.83 23.66
C SER A 9 44.39 13.93 22.88
N ALA A 10 43.66 14.87 22.27
CA ALA A 10 44.22 16.02 21.58
C ALA A 10 44.86 17.00 22.57
N VAL A 11 44.20 17.28 23.70
CA VAL A 11 44.74 18.13 24.77
C VAL A 11 45.98 17.50 25.40
N LEU A 12 45.95 16.19 25.71
CA LEU A 12 47.12 15.47 26.22
C LEU A 12 48.27 15.44 25.20
N GLY A 13 47.97 15.21 23.92
CA GLY A 13 48.96 15.26 22.84
C GLY A 13 49.59 16.64 22.69
N LEU A 14 48.82 17.71 22.84
CA LEU A 14 49.32 19.08 22.72
C LEU A 14 50.16 19.48 23.94
N VAL A 15 49.75 19.09 25.15
CA VAL A 15 50.51 19.31 26.40
C VAL A 15 51.85 18.57 26.37
N THR A 16 51.89 17.33 25.89
CA THR A 16 53.14 16.56 25.76
C THR A 16 54.07 17.13 24.70
N LEU A 17 53.54 17.68 23.61
CA LEU A 17 54.33 18.33 22.56
C LEU A 17 54.97 19.63 23.04
N VAL A 18 54.22 20.45 23.79
CA VAL A 18 54.73 21.69 24.40
C VAL A 18 55.76 21.38 25.48
N GLY A 19 55.51 20.40 26.36
CA GLY A 19 56.48 19.98 27.37
C GLY A 19 57.76 19.34 26.79
N SER A 20 57.68 18.76 25.59
CA SER A 20 58.85 18.22 24.88
C SER A 20 59.73 19.30 24.25
N LEU A 21 59.19 20.49 23.96
CA LEU A 21 59.94 21.63 23.40
C LEU A 21 60.83 22.33 24.42
N GLU A 22 60.55 22.18 25.72
CA GLU A 22 61.38 22.73 26.81
C GLU A 22 62.56 21.83 27.20
N MET A 23 62.65 20.62 26.66
CA MET A 23 63.73 19.67 26.93
C MET A 23 64.89 19.84 25.93
N PRO A 24 66.14 20.07 26.37
CA PRO A 24 67.27 20.39 25.49
C PRO A 24 67.75 19.23 24.60
N LYS A 25 67.14 18.03 24.69
CA LYS A 25 67.36 16.88 23.80
C LYS A 25 66.07 16.08 23.63
N ALA A 26 65.09 16.64 22.90
CA ALA A 26 63.96 15.84 22.43
C ALA A 26 64.47 14.80 21.41
N ASP A 27 64.31 13.51 21.74
CA ASP A 27 64.69 12.40 20.86
C ASP A 27 63.73 12.36 19.65
N ILE A 28 64.27 12.48 18.44
CA ILE A 28 63.53 12.57 17.16
C ILE A 28 62.55 11.39 17.00
N TRP A 29 62.89 10.24 17.58
CA TRP A 29 62.04 9.05 17.60
C TRP A 29 60.74 9.24 18.38
N VAL A 30 60.77 9.98 19.50
CA VAL A 30 59.58 10.24 20.33
C VAL A 30 58.64 11.21 19.61
N VAL A 31 59.19 12.26 18.98
CA VAL A 31 58.40 13.20 18.18
C VAL A 31 57.74 12.49 16.99
N THR A 32 58.50 11.62 16.32
CA THR A 32 57.98 10.82 15.20
C THR A 32 56.87 9.86 15.65
N ALA A 33 57.01 9.23 16.81
CA ALA A 33 55.99 8.35 17.37
C ALA A 33 54.68 9.12 17.68
N ILE A 34 54.78 10.30 18.31
CA ILE A 34 53.61 11.14 18.64
C ILE A 34 52.90 11.62 17.36
N VAL A 35 53.66 12.11 16.37
CA VAL A 35 53.10 12.56 15.08
C VAL A 35 52.43 11.40 14.34
N SER A 36 53.07 10.22 14.30
CA SER A 36 52.49 9.03 13.65
C SER A 36 51.19 8.58 14.32
N GLY A 37 51.11 8.65 15.65
CA GLY A 37 49.89 8.35 16.40
C GLY A 37 48.75 9.34 16.08
N LEU A 38 49.06 10.63 15.98
CA LEU A 38 48.09 11.66 15.61
C LEU A 38 47.55 11.45 14.20
N VAL A 39 48.43 11.20 13.22
CA VAL A 39 48.04 10.94 11.83
C VAL A 39 47.19 9.67 11.72
N GLY A 40 47.59 8.60 12.40
CA GLY A 40 46.82 7.35 12.43
C GLY A 40 45.43 7.53 13.04
N TYR A 41 45.32 8.34 14.10
CA TYR A 41 44.03 8.63 14.72
C TYR A 41 43.12 9.47 13.82
N CYS A 42 43.67 10.50 13.16
CA CYS A 42 42.93 11.30 12.18
C CYS A 42 42.43 10.44 11.01
N ALA A 43 43.28 9.56 10.48
CA ALA A 43 42.89 8.61 9.44
C ALA A 43 41.78 7.66 9.92
N LYS A 44 41.91 7.08 11.12
CA LYS A 44 40.88 6.21 11.70
C LYS A 44 39.54 6.95 11.81
N THR A 45 39.55 8.19 12.30
CA THR A 45 38.35 9.02 12.46
C THR A 45 37.69 9.29 11.12
N TYR A 46 38.47 9.65 10.09
CA TYR A 46 37.97 9.88 8.74
C TYR A 46 37.33 8.63 8.12
N PHE A 47 38.03 7.48 8.16
CA PHE A 47 37.49 6.22 7.64
C PHE A 47 36.23 5.77 8.38
N THR A 48 36.19 5.96 9.70
CA THR A 48 35.02 5.62 10.52
C THR A 48 33.83 6.52 10.17
N PHE A 49 34.06 7.82 9.96
CA PHE A 49 33.03 8.75 9.53
C PHE A 49 32.47 8.39 8.14
N GLN A 50 33.34 8.07 7.19
CA GLN A 50 32.94 7.62 5.85
C GLN A 50 32.10 6.33 5.91
N ALA A 51 32.51 5.34 6.69
CA ALA A 51 31.76 4.09 6.86
C ALA A 51 30.37 4.32 7.49
N ASN A 52 30.29 5.21 8.48
CA ASN A 52 29.01 5.59 9.09
C ASN A 52 28.12 6.32 8.08
N MET A 53 28.66 7.25 7.29
CA MET A 53 27.90 7.96 6.25
C MET A 53 27.31 7.02 5.19
N VAL A 54 28.09 6.04 4.70
CA VAL A 54 27.59 5.01 3.78
C VAL A 54 26.47 4.19 4.42
N THR A 55 26.61 3.85 5.70
CA THR A 55 25.57 3.11 6.44
C THR A 55 24.29 3.94 6.57
N TYR A 56 24.39 5.24 6.89
CA TYR A 56 23.24 6.13 6.93
C TYR A 56 22.55 6.26 5.56
N GLN A 57 23.32 6.40 4.48
CA GLN A 57 22.77 6.43 3.13
C GLN A 57 22.01 5.14 2.82
N ASN A 58 22.59 3.97 3.11
CA ASN A 58 21.92 2.68 2.91
C ASN A 58 20.63 2.55 3.73
N LEU A 59 20.62 3.02 4.99
CA LEU A 59 19.42 3.01 5.84
C LEU A 59 18.32 3.91 5.28
N ILE A 60 18.67 5.11 4.80
CA ILE A 60 17.70 6.03 4.19
C ILE A 60 17.14 5.43 2.90
N THR A 61 18.00 4.91 2.02
CA THR A 61 17.57 4.26 0.77
C THR A 61 16.67 3.08 1.04
N LYS A 62 17.02 2.22 2.00
CA LYS A 62 16.18 1.09 2.40
C LYS A 62 14.85 1.56 2.99
N SER A 63 14.86 2.58 3.86
CA SER A 63 13.64 3.15 4.42
C SER A 63 12.73 3.77 3.35
N MET A 64 13.29 4.42 2.33
CA MET A 64 12.53 4.94 1.19
C MET A 64 11.90 3.81 0.39
N TYR A 65 12.68 2.76 0.09
CA TYR A 65 12.22 1.59 -0.64
C TYR A 65 11.09 0.87 0.10
N ASP A 66 11.25 0.64 1.41
CA ASP A 66 10.23 -0.02 2.23
C ASP A 66 8.95 0.82 2.32
N LYS A 67 9.06 2.15 2.43
CA LYS A 67 7.89 3.05 2.38
C LYS A 67 7.21 3.06 1.01
N GLN A 68 7.96 3.00 -0.08
CA GLN A 68 7.37 2.88 -1.43
C GLN A 68 6.68 1.53 -1.63
N LEU A 69 7.23 0.46 -1.06
CA LEU A 69 6.64 -0.87 -1.14
C LEU A 69 5.33 -0.96 -0.34
N ASP A 70 5.29 -0.36 0.86
CA ASP A 70 4.11 -0.32 1.72
C ASP A 70 3.03 0.60 1.14
N SER A 71 3.42 1.81 0.69
CA SER A 71 2.53 2.75 0.01
C SER A 71 2.00 2.19 -1.31
N GLY A 72 2.85 1.54 -2.12
CA GLY A 72 2.46 1.01 -3.43
C GLY A 72 1.51 -0.18 -3.33
N LYS A 73 1.72 -1.07 -2.36
CA LYS A 73 0.77 -2.17 -2.07
C LYS A 73 -0.56 -1.64 -1.56
N GLY A 74 -0.54 -0.64 -0.68
CA GLY A 74 -1.76 0.01 -0.19
C GLY A 74 -2.59 0.62 -1.31
N THR A 75 -1.98 1.38 -2.22
CA THR A 75 -2.68 1.95 -3.38
C THR A 75 -3.23 0.87 -4.32
N LEU A 76 -2.46 -0.19 -4.59
CA LEU A 76 -2.95 -1.31 -5.42
C LEU A 76 -4.16 -1.98 -4.77
N LEU A 77 -4.10 -2.25 -3.46
CA LEU A 77 -5.20 -2.89 -2.74
C LEU A 77 -6.46 -2.01 -2.78
N HIS A 78 -6.31 -0.69 -2.58
CA HIS A 78 -7.41 0.25 -2.74
C HIS A 78 -8.01 0.24 -4.15
N LEU A 79 -7.17 0.30 -5.19
CA LEU A 79 -7.65 0.22 -6.57
C LEU A 79 -8.35 -1.11 -6.86
N CYS A 80 -7.84 -2.21 -6.31
CA CYS A 80 -8.45 -3.52 -6.45
C CYS A 80 -9.84 -3.55 -5.78
N ASP A 81 -9.95 -3.03 -4.56
CA ASP A 81 -11.23 -2.93 -3.85
C ASP A 81 -12.22 -2.03 -4.60
N ASP A 82 -11.75 -0.88 -5.12
CA ASP A 82 -12.57 0.06 -5.89
C ASP A 82 -13.12 -0.59 -7.17
N VAL A 83 -12.27 -1.32 -7.91
CA VAL A 83 -12.68 -2.07 -9.10
C VAL A 83 -13.68 -3.16 -8.71
N ILE A 84 -13.39 -3.98 -7.69
CA ILE A 84 -14.34 -5.02 -7.24
C ILE A 84 -15.69 -4.41 -6.86
N GLN A 85 -15.71 -3.28 -6.16
CA GLN A 85 -16.95 -2.60 -5.81
C GLN A 85 -17.68 -2.06 -7.03
N GLN A 86 -16.97 -1.54 -8.03
CA GLN A 86 -17.58 -1.08 -9.27
C GLN A 86 -18.25 -2.24 -10.02
N GLU A 87 -17.55 -3.36 -10.18
CA GLU A 87 -18.04 -4.58 -10.81
C GLU A 87 -19.34 -5.09 -10.15
N VAL A 88 -19.41 -5.04 -8.81
CA VAL A 88 -20.61 -5.43 -8.05
C VAL A 88 -21.76 -4.43 -8.24
N LYS A 89 -21.48 -3.12 -8.22
CA LYS A 89 -22.49 -2.07 -8.41
C LYS A 89 -23.15 -2.16 -9.79
N GLU A 90 -22.37 -2.39 -10.84
CA GLU A 90 -22.88 -2.55 -12.20
C GLU A 90 -23.84 -3.74 -12.32
N VAL A 91 -23.50 -4.88 -11.70
CA VAL A 91 -24.35 -6.06 -11.66
C VAL A 91 -25.67 -5.79 -10.92
N ILE A 92 -25.61 -5.11 -9.77
CA ILE A 92 -26.80 -4.76 -8.97
C ILE A 92 -27.72 -3.82 -9.75
N VAL A 93 -27.17 -2.75 -10.35
CA VAL A 93 -27.94 -1.76 -11.10
C VAL A 93 -28.60 -2.40 -12.32
N SER A 94 -27.86 -3.22 -13.09
CA SER A 94 -28.42 -3.97 -14.22
C SER A 94 -29.58 -4.87 -13.80
N TYR A 95 -29.41 -5.62 -12.70
CA TYR A 95 -30.44 -6.51 -12.19
C TYR A 95 -31.68 -5.75 -11.72
N TYR A 96 -31.48 -4.63 -11.01
CA TYR A 96 -32.56 -3.77 -10.54
C TYR A 96 -33.43 -3.23 -11.68
N ILE A 97 -32.81 -2.71 -12.75
CA ILE A 97 -33.54 -2.22 -13.92
C ILE A 97 -34.36 -3.34 -14.59
N LEU A 98 -33.77 -4.54 -14.74
CA LEU A 98 -34.48 -5.69 -15.31
C LEU A 98 -35.66 -6.14 -14.44
N MET A 99 -35.53 -6.02 -13.12
CA MET A 99 -36.58 -6.36 -12.17
C MET A 99 -37.76 -5.37 -12.23
N GLU A 100 -37.47 -4.06 -12.27
CA GLU A 100 -38.49 -3.00 -12.25
C GLU A 100 -39.15 -2.79 -13.62
N GLN A 101 -38.35 -2.78 -14.69
CA GLN A 101 -38.78 -2.40 -16.04
C GLN A 101 -38.94 -3.60 -16.98
N GLY A 102 -38.66 -4.81 -16.49
CA GLY A 102 -38.79 -6.04 -17.23
C GLY A 102 -37.71 -6.23 -18.31
N LYS A 103 -38.08 -6.98 -19.36
CA LYS A 103 -37.13 -7.42 -20.39
C LYS A 103 -36.62 -6.24 -21.22
N ALA A 104 -35.32 -6.26 -21.53
CA ALA A 104 -34.67 -5.19 -22.28
C ALA A 104 -33.68 -5.74 -23.31
N THR A 105 -33.40 -4.98 -24.36
CA THR A 105 -32.21 -5.21 -25.19
C THR A 105 -30.97 -4.72 -24.44
N ILE A 106 -29.76 -5.04 -24.94
CA ILE A 106 -28.52 -4.53 -24.34
C ILE A 106 -28.52 -3.00 -24.31
N GLN A 107 -28.87 -2.38 -25.44
CA GLN A 107 -28.88 -0.93 -25.61
C GLN A 107 -29.92 -0.25 -24.72
N ASP A 108 -31.12 -0.82 -24.66
CA ASP A 108 -32.16 -0.28 -23.77
C ASP A 108 -31.74 -0.37 -22.30
N LEU A 109 -31.15 -1.50 -21.90
CA LEU A 109 -30.69 -1.71 -20.54
C LEU A 109 -29.57 -0.73 -20.18
N ASP A 110 -28.61 -0.53 -21.08
CA ASP A 110 -27.52 0.43 -20.94
C ASP A 110 -28.03 1.84 -20.65
N SER A 111 -28.89 2.35 -21.54
CA SER A 111 -29.47 3.69 -21.41
C SER A 111 -30.30 3.84 -20.13
N ARG A 112 -31.02 2.81 -19.71
CA ARG A 112 -31.80 2.83 -18.46
C ARG A 112 -30.91 2.84 -17.23
N CYS A 113 -29.80 2.11 -17.24
CA CYS A 113 -28.82 2.11 -16.15
C CYS A 113 -28.13 3.49 -16.04
N GLU A 114 -27.68 4.06 -17.16
CA GLU A 114 -27.08 5.40 -17.18
C GLU A 114 -28.07 6.48 -16.74
N GLN A 115 -29.32 6.39 -17.20
CA GLN A 115 -30.38 7.30 -16.80
C GLN A 115 -30.65 7.22 -15.29
N LEU A 116 -30.76 6.02 -14.72
CA LEU A 116 -30.93 5.85 -13.27
C LEU A 116 -29.77 6.47 -12.50
N ILE A 117 -28.53 6.25 -12.93
CA ILE A 117 -27.35 6.80 -12.25
C ILE A 117 -27.34 8.33 -12.32
N LYS A 118 -27.72 8.89 -13.47
CA LYS A 118 -27.83 10.34 -13.67
C LYS A 118 -28.93 10.96 -12.83
N GLU A 119 -30.09 10.33 -12.74
CA GLU A 119 -31.25 10.85 -12.00
C GLU A 119 -31.05 10.77 -10.48
N GLU A 120 -30.55 9.64 -9.97
CA GLU A 120 -30.39 9.42 -8.53
C GLU A 120 -29.10 10.04 -7.95
N PHE A 121 -28.01 10.04 -8.72
CA PHE A 121 -26.70 10.48 -8.22
C PHE A 121 -26.16 11.73 -8.92
N GLY A 122 -26.80 12.20 -10.00
CA GLY A 122 -26.32 13.36 -10.76
C GLY A 122 -25.03 13.10 -11.55
N VAL A 123 -24.68 11.84 -11.78
CA VAL A 123 -23.44 11.44 -12.45
C VAL A 123 -23.73 10.98 -13.87
N GLU A 124 -23.07 11.58 -14.85
CA GLU A 124 -23.02 11.04 -16.22
C GLU A 124 -21.86 10.06 -16.31
N CYS A 125 -22.16 8.81 -16.67
CA CYS A 125 -21.16 7.76 -16.86
C CYS A 125 -21.55 6.89 -18.05
N ASN A 126 -20.54 6.23 -18.64
CA ASN A 126 -20.75 5.20 -19.65
C ASN A 126 -20.79 3.84 -18.94
N PHE A 127 -21.97 3.25 -18.86
CA PHE A 127 -22.18 2.01 -18.10
C PHE A 127 -21.69 0.79 -18.89
N ASP A 128 -21.02 -0.19 -18.26
CA ASP A 128 -20.65 -1.44 -18.93
C ASP A 128 -21.73 -2.51 -18.76
N VAL A 129 -22.85 -2.31 -19.47
CA VAL A 129 -23.97 -3.26 -19.42
C VAL A 129 -23.57 -4.67 -19.91
N VAL A 130 -22.63 -4.76 -20.85
CA VAL A 130 -22.31 -6.02 -21.51
C VAL A 130 -21.63 -6.95 -20.52
N ASP A 131 -20.66 -6.42 -19.76
CA ASP A 131 -19.96 -7.21 -18.77
C ASP A 131 -20.84 -7.51 -17.54
N ALA A 132 -21.67 -6.55 -17.11
CA ALA A 132 -22.66 -6.77 -16.04
C ALA A 132 -23.64 -7.90 -16.38
N VAL A 133 -24.22 -7.90 -17.59
CA VAL A 133 -25.13 -8.95 -18.05
C VAL A 133 -24.40 -10.29 -18.13
N LYS A 134 -23.17 -10.32 -18.66
CA LYS A 134 -22.38 -11.55 -18.75
C LYS A 134 -22.10 -12.18 -17.38
N LYS A 135 -21.82 -11.37 -16.35
CA LYS A 135 -21.67 -11.84 -14.96
C LYS A 135 -22.98 -12.44 -14.43
N LEU A 136 -24.09 -11.75 -14.65
CA LEU A 136 -25.43 -12.23 -14.27
C LEU A 136 -25.81 -13.53 -15.00
N GLU A 137 -25.46 -13.67 -16.28
CA GLU A 137 -25.68 -14.89 -17.07
C GLU A 137 -24.85 -16.05 -16.50
N LYS A 138 -23.58 -15.79 -16.15
CA LYS A 138 -22.69 -16.78 -15.53
C LYS A 138 -23.21 -17.26 -14.16
N LEU A 139 -23.85 -16.36 -13.40
CA LEU A 139 -24.53 -16.72 -12.15
C LEU A 139 -25.86 -17.45 -12.39
N GLY A 140 -26.43 -17.43 -13.61
CA GLY A 140 -27.74 -17.99 -13.91
C GLY A 140 -28.91 -17.12 -13.42
N ILE A 141 -28.65 -15.84 -13.12
CA ILE A 141 -29.65 -14.87 -12.65
C ILE A 141 -30.39 -14.23 -13.82
N VAL A 142 -29.72 -14.07 -14.97
CA VAL A 142 -30.35 -13.59 -16.21
C VAL A 142 -30.17 -14.61 -17.33
N SER A 143 -31.05 -14.52 -18.32
CA SER A 143 -31.03 -15.32 -19.54
C SER A 143 -31.52 -14.48 -20.72
N ARG A 144 -31.36 -15.00 -21.94
CA ARG A 144 -31.86 -14.36 -23.15
C ARG A 144 -33.09 -15.09 -23.66
N ASP A 145 -34.10 -14.33 -24.07
CA ASP A 145 -35.28 -14.87 -24.74
C ASP A 145 -34.98 -15.28 -26.21
N SER A 146 -35.96 -15.84 -26.90
CA SER A 146 -35.83 -16.29 -28.29
C SER A 146 -35.47 -15.18 -29.29
N ILE A 147 -35.63 -13.91 -28.90
CA ILE A 147 -35.36 -12.72 -29.71
C ILE A 147 -34.10 -11.99 -29.19
N GLY A 148 -33.40 -12.55 -28.19
CA GLY A 148 -32.15 -12.03 -27.66
C GLY A 148 -32.30 -10.97 -26.57
N ARG A 149 -33.52 -10.70 -26.07
CA ARG A 149 -33.74 -9.76 -24.94
C ARG A 149 -33.36 -10.41 -23.62
N ILE A 150 -32.82 -9.61 -22.73
CA ILE A 150 -32.37 -10.04 -21.41
C ILE A 150 -33.59 -10.09 -20.47
N ILE A 151 -33.70 -11.20 -19.75
CA ILE A 151 -34.73 -11.48 -18.75
C ILE A 151 -34.03 -11.92 -17.47
N CYS A 152 -34.45 -11.38 -16.33
CA CYS A 152 -33.97 -11.79 -15.02
C CYS A 152 -34.93 -12.76 -14.32
N VAL A 153 -34.40 -13.58 -13.42
CA VAL A 153 -35.21 -14.36 -12.48
C VAL A 153 -35.76 -13.45 -11.36
N PRO A 154 -36.87 -13.81 -10.70
CA PRO A 154 -37.39 -13.07 -9.55
C PRO A 154 -36.38 -12.98 -8.40
N LEU A 155 -36.42 -11.90 -7.62
CA LEU A 155 -35.49 -11.61 -6.52
C LEU A 155 -35.29 -12.79 -5.57
N LYS A 156 -36.38 -13.47 -5.19
CA LYS A 156 -36.32 -14.64 -4.31
C LYS A 156 -35.43 -15.75 -4.89
N ARG A 157 -35.55 -16.00 -6.21
CA ARG A 157 -34.73 -17.01 -6.89
C ARG A 157 -33.30 -16.54 -7.08
N ALA A 158 -33.07 -15.26 -7.35
CA ALA A 158 -31.73 -14.70 -7.43
C ALA A 158 -30.98 -14.86 -6.10
N ASN A 159 -31.63 -14.59 -4.96
CA ASN A 159 -31.04 -14.82 -3.63
C ASN A 159 -30.72 -16.29 -3.37
N GLU A 160 -31.60 -17.22 -3.79
CA GLU A 160 -31.31 -18.67 -3.70
C GLU A 160 -30.07 -19.07 -4.52
N ILE A 161 -29.88 -18.45 -5.68
CA ILE A 161 -28.75 -18.71 -6.59
C ILE A 161 -27.44 -18.16 -6.02
N ILE A 162 -27.45 -16.93 -5.51
CA ILE A 162 -26.27 -16.30 -4.89
C ILE A 162 -25.87 -17.04 -3.62
N GLY A 163 -26.85 -17.56 -2.88
CA GLY A 163 -26.65 -18.27 -1.63
C GLY A 163 -26.51 -17.32 -0.43
N THR A 164 -26.19 -17.89 0.72
CA THR A 164 -26.01 -17.14 1.98
C THR A 164 -24.61 -16.52 2.02
N THR A 165 -24.53 -15.23 2.31
CA THR A 165 -23.23 -14.56 2.49
C THR A 165 -22.61 -14.93 3.83
N THR A 166 -21.29 -14.78 3.95
CA THR A 166 -20.59 -15.01 5.23
C THR A 166 -21.13 -14.10 6.34
N GLU A 167 -21.48 -12.86 6.02
CA GLU A 167 -22.10 -11.93 6.97
C GLU A 167 -23.48 -12.40 7.43
N GLU A 168 -24.32 -12.91 6.52
CA GLU A 168 -25.60 -13.50 6.91
C GLU A 168 -25.42 -14.73 7.82
N MET A 169 -24.39 -15.55 7.57
CA MET A 169 -24.06 -16.68 8.44
C MET A 169 -23.59 -16.21 9.83
N VAL A 170 -22.76 -15.17 9.90
CA VAL A 170 -22.27 -14.59 11.16
C VAL A 170 -23.42 -13.92 11.93
N MET A 171 -24.28 -13.16 11.26
CA MET A 171 -25.48 -12.56 11.84
C MET A 171 -26.43 -13.62 12.37
N ARG A 172 -26.68 -14.70 11.62
CA ARG A 172 -27.47 -15.84 12.09
C ARG A 172 -26.83 -16.54 13.28
N ALA A 173 -25.51 -16.69 13.31
CA ALA A 173 -24.78 -17.27 14.43
C ALA A 173 -24.81 -16.38 15.68
N GLN A 174 -24.82 -15.05 15.53
CA GLN A 174 -24.94 -14.08 16.62
C GLN A 174 -26.38 -13.95 17.14
N GLN A 175 -27.37 -14.11 16.26
CA GLN A 175 -28.81 -14.07 16.60
C GLN A 175 -29.36 -15.41 17.08
N ALA A 176 -28.70 -16.53 16.78
CA ALA A 176 -28.95 -17.78 17.47
C ALA A 176 -28.68 -17.53 18.96
N PRO A 177 -29.69 -17.61 19.84
CA PRO A 177 -29.43 -17.52 21.26
C PRO A 177 -28.40 -18.60 21.57
N ALA A 178 -27.38 -18.27 22.37
CA ALA A 178 -26.68 -19.27 23.14
C ALA A 178 -27.74 -19.96 24.01
N GLY A 179 -28.32 -21.04 23.51
CA GLY A 179 -29.57 -21.57 24.00
C GLY A 179 -29.62 -23.07 23.92
N SER A 180 -29.68 -23.64 25.12
CA SER A 180 -30.11 -25.00 25.54
C SER A 180 -29.22 -26.18 25.19
#